data_AF-A0A485M1B7-F1
#
_entry.id   AF-A0A485M1B7-F1
#
_cell.length_a   1.000
_cell.length_b   1.000
_cell.length_c   1.000
_cell.angle_alpha   90.00
_cell.angle_beta   90.00
_cell.angle_gamma   90.00
#
_symmetry.space_group_name_H-M   'P 1'
#
loop_
_entity.id
_entity.type
_entity.pdbx_description
1 polymer ?
#
loop_
_entity_poly.entity_id
_entity_poly.type
_entity_poly.pdbx_seq_one_letter_code
_entity_poly.pdbx_strand_id
1 'polypeptide(L)'
;MEKTYAVKITKCLLILTEPELMGCLALQPDIFERAIGRGKRILRAQATAKRQAPKRFGVWELYEALKGNPRYLTLDSIRAVEAMPAEDIRQSVIEFLSAECRG
;
A
#
# COMPACT_ATOMS: atom_id res chain seq x y z
N MET A 1 2.75 24.84 1.37
CA MET A 1 1.28 24.79 1.18
C MET A 1 0.68 24.21 2.44
N GLU A 2 -0.19 24.96 3.10
CA GLU A 2 -0.90 24.46 4.28
C GLU A 2 -1.98 23.45 3.86
N LYS A 3 -2.12 22.39 4.66
CA LYS A 3 -3.08 21.32 4.39
C LYS A 3 -4.46 21.75 4.87
N THR A 4 -5.44 21.69 3.98
CA THR A 4 -6.84 22.03 4.26
C THR A 4 -7.71 20.78 4.26
N TYR A 5 -8.72 20.77 5.14
CA TYR A 5 -9.69 19.70 5.31
C TYR A 5 -11.08 20.24 5.00
N ALA A 6 -11.77 19.61 4.05
CA ALA A 6 -13.12 19.99 3.64
C ALA A 6 -14.14 18.94 4.10
N VAL A 7 -15.17 19.37 4.82
CA VAL A 7 -16.25 18.52 5.33
C VAL A 7 -17.58 19.06 4.86
N LYS A 8 -18.30 18.29 4.04
CA LYS A 8 -19.66 18.63 3.61
C LYS A 8 -20.65 18.28 4.72
N ILE A 9 -21.35 19.30 5.22
CA ILE A 9 -22.43 19.19 6.20
C ILE A 9 -23.75 19.46 5.46
N THR A 10 -24.90 19.18 6.07
CA THR A 10 -26.23 19.18 5.46
C THR A 10 -26.55 20.38 4.56
N LYS A 11 -26.02 21.58 4.87
CA LYS A 11 -26.29 22.82 4.12
C LYS A 11 -25.06 23.67 3.82
N CYS A 12 -23.86 23.23 4.19
CA CYS A 12 -22.64 24.03 4.07
C CYS A 12 -21.40 23.17 3.88
N LEU A 13 -20.34 23.78 3.37
CA LEU A 13 -19.01 23.19 3.29
C LEU A 13 -18.15 23.85 4.36
N LEU A 14 -17.72 23.08 5.35
CA LEU A 14 -16.76 23.51 6.34
C LEU A 14 -15.36 23.27 5.78
N ILE A 15 -14.54 24.31 5.72
CA ILE A 15 -13.14 24.22 5.33
C ILE A 15 -12.31 24.68 6.52
N LEU A 16 -11.40 23.82 6.99
CA LEU A 16 -10.50 24.12 8.10
C LEU A 16 -9.06 23.85 7.66
N THR A 17 -8.14 24.69 8.10
CA THR A 17 -6.72 24.40 8.07
C THR A 17 -6.36 23.38 9.16
N GLU A 18 -5.21 22.72 9.03
CA GLU A 18 -4.73 21.82 10.07
C GLU A 18 -4.63 22.46 11.47
N PRO A 19 -4.07 23.68 11.63
CA PRO A 19 -4.01 24.34 12.93
C PRO A 19 -5.40 24.67 13.51
N GLU A 20 -6.34 25.16 12.69
CA GLU A 20 -7.70 25.46 13.14
C GLU A 20 -8.44 24.20 13.60
N LEU A 21 -8.32 23.12 12.84
CA LEU A 21 -8.91 21.84 13.21
C LEU A 21 -8.33 21.32 14.54
N MET A 22 -7.01 21.38 14.69
CA MET A 22 -6.33 20.97 15.93
C MET A 22 -6.72 21.87 17.11
N GLY A 23 -6.87 23.18 16.90
CA GLY A 23 -7.37 24.11 17.91
C GLY A 23 -8.79 23.78 18.35
N CYS A 24 -9.70 23.51 17.42
CA CYS A 24 -11.07 23.09 17.74
C CYS A 24 -11.11 21.77 18.53
N LEU A 25 -10.25 20.81 18.18
CA LEU A 25 -10.18 19.51 18.83
C LEU A 25 -9.55 19.58 20.22
N ALA A 26 -8.58 20.48 20.44
CA ALA A 26 -7.95 20.69 21.74
C ALA A 26 -8.96 21.19 22.80
N LEU A 27 -9.98 21.94 22.38
CA LEU A 27 -11.07 22.40 23.26
C LEU A 27 -12.02 21.26 23.68
N GLN A 28 -12.01 20.11 22.99
CA GLN A 28 -12.86 18.95 23.28
C GLN A 28 -12.05 17.65 23.25
N PRO A 29 -11.26 17.37 24.31
CA PRO A 29 -10.33 16.24 24.36
C PRO A 29 -11.03 14.88 24.14
N ASP A 30 -12.24 14.68 24.66
CA ASP A 30 -13.01 13.44 24.47
C ASP A 30 -13.33 13.14 22.99
N ILE A 31 -13.55 14.18 22.18
CA ILE A 31 -13.77 14.01 20.74
C ILE A 31 -12.45 13.63 20.07
N PHE A 32 -11.36 14.31 20.47
CA PHE A 32 -10.02 14.07 19.94
C PHE A 32 -9.54 12.63 20.19
N GLU A 33 -9.66 12.15 21.42
CA GLU A 33 -9.27 10.78 21.78
C GLU A 33 -10.07 9.73 21.01
N ARG A 34 -11.40 9.92 20.90
CA ARG A 34 -12.25 9.02 20.11
C ARG A 34 -11.89 9.05 18.63
N ALA A 35 -11.55 10.21 18.07
CA ALA A 35 -11.11 10.34 16.69
C ALA A 35 -9.79 9.61 16.44
N ILE A 36 -8.80 9.77 17.31
CA ILE A 36 -7.53 9.01 17.25
C ILE A 36 -7.80 7.51 17.36
N GLY A 37 -8.67 7.10 18.29
CA GLY A 37 -9.04 5.70 18.47
C GLY A 37 -9.65 5.06 17.22
N ARG A 38 -10.50 5.79 16.49
CA ARG A 38 -11.04 5.37 15.19
C ARG A 38 -9.95 5.27 14.13
N GLY A 39 -9.11 6.30 14.01
CA GLY A 39 -8.00 6.32 13.04
C GLY A 39 -7.03 5.15 13.22
N LYS A 40 -6.62 4.88 14.47
CA LYS A 40 -5.75 3.73 14.79
C LYS A 40 -6.38 2.40 14.42
N ARG A 41 -7.69 2.22 14.63
CA ARG A 41 -8.42 1.00 14.23
C ARG A 41 -8.41 0.81 12.71
N ILE A 42 -8.67 1.87 11.94
CA ILE A 42 -8.63 1.83 10.47
C ILE A 42 -7.23 1.45 9.98
N LEU A 43 -6.19 2.12 10.50
CA LEU A 43 -4.80 1.83 10.11
C LEU A 43 -4.40 0.39 10.44
N ARG A 44 -4.81 -0.13 11.60
CA ARG A 44 -4.59 -1.52 11.97
C ARG A 44 -5.33 -2.48 11.04
N ALA A 45 -6.60 -2.20 10.73
CA ALA A 45 -7.38 -3.02 9.82
C ALA A 45 -6.75 -3.06 8.41
N GLN A 46 -6.29 -1.93 7.90
CA GLN A 46 -5.57 -1.85 6.62
C GLN A 46 -4.24 -2.61 6.65
N ALA A 47 -3.47 -2.49 7.74
CA ALA A 47 -2.22 -3.23 7.90
C ALA A 47 -2.47 -4.75 7.96
N THR A 48 -3.51 -5.19 8.68
CA THR A 48 -3.93 -6.60 8.73
C THR A 48 -4.38 -7.09 7.37
N ALA A 49 -5.21 -6.32 6.66
CA ALA A 49 -5.66 -6.66 5.30
C ALA A 49 -4.46 -6.76 4.34
N LYS A 50 -3.46 -5.88 4.44
CA LYS A 50 -2.23 -5.95 3.64
C LYS A 50 -1.39 -7.19 3.95
N ARG A 51 -1.39 -7.66 5.21
CA ARG A 51 -0.70 -8.90 5.63
C ARG A 51 -1.45 -10.17 5.21
N GLN A 52 -2.78 -10.11 5.21
CA GLN A 52 -3.66 -11.21 4.81
C GLN A 52 -3.91 -11.28 3.31
N ALA A 53 -3.59 -10.21 2.58
CA ALA A 53 -3.64 -10.21 1.13
C ALA A 53 -2.77 -11.38 0.63
N PRO A 54 -3.32 -12.23 -0.25
CA PRO A 54 -2.53 -13.33 -0.82
C PRO A 54 -1.26 -12.75 -1.40
N LYS A 55 -0.13 -13.35 -1.05
CA LYS A 55 1.19 -12.92 -1.53
C LYS A 55 1.12 -12.92 -3.06
N ARG A 56 1.02 -11.73 -3.66
CA ARG A 56 1.03 -11.60 -5.12
C ARG A 56 2.37 -12.11 -5.59
N PHE A 57 2.35 -12.99 -6.58
CA PHE A 57 3.54 -13.35 -7.33
C PHE A 57 4.12 -12.06 -7.90
N GLY A 58 5.28 -11.64 -7.40
CA GLY A 58 5.88 -10.35 -7.71
C GLY A 58 7.26 -10.50 -8.37
N VAL A 59 7.97 -9.37 -8.43
CA VAL A 59 9.30 -9.26 -9.06
C VAL A 59 10.29 -10.31 -8.52
N TRP A 60 10.29 -10.54 -7.21
CA TRP A 60 11.18 -11.51 -6.57
C TRP A 60 10.79 -12.96 -6.88
N GLU A 61 9.51 -13.30 -6.80
CA GLU A 61 9.03 -14.64 -7.17
C GLU A 61 9.32 -14.96 -8.66
N LEU A 62 9.22 -13.96 -9.55
CA LEU A 62 9.62 -14.11 -10.95
C LEU A 62 11.13 -14.31 -11.11
N TYR A 63 11.96 -13.54 -10.40
CA TYR A 63 13.42 -13.73 -10.40
C TYR A 63 13.82 -15.15 -9.97
N GLU A 64 13.21 -15.67 -8.90
CA GLU A 64 13.46 -17.05 -8.44
C GLU A 64 12.98 -18.10 -9.45
N ALA A 65 11.85 -17.85 -10.13
CA ALA A 65 11.40 -18.71 -11.22
C ALA A 65 12.40 -18.73 -12.38
N LEU A 66 12.98 -17.58 -12.76
CA LEU A 66 14.02 -17.49 -13.80
C LEU A 66 15.28 -18.27 -13.43
N LYS A 67 15.61 -18.32 -12.14
CA LYS A 67 16.69 -19.19 -11.60
C LYS A 67 16.37 -20.68 -11.62
N GLY A 68 15.16 -21.08 -12.06
CA GLY A 68 14.74 -22.48 -12.12
C GLY A 68 14.25 -23.03 -10.78
N ASN A 69 13.86 -22.19 -9.82
CA ASN A 69 13.36 -22.65 -8.53
C ASN A 69 11.97 -23.33 -8.72
N PRO A 70 11.84 -24.64 -8.47
CA PRO A 70 10.63 -25.41 -8.80
C PRO A 70 9.40 -24.95 -8.01
N ARG A 71 9.59 -24.29 -6.86
CA ARG A 71 8.50 -23.69 -6.07
C ARG A 71 7.70 -22.67 -6.87
N TYR A 72 8.33 -22.00 -7.83
CA TYR A 72 7.73 -20.93 -8.62
C TYR A 72 7.47 -21.33 -10.08
N LEU A 73 7.74 -22.59 -10.45
CA LEU A 73 7.44 -23.14 -11.79
C LEU A 73 6.08 -23.85 -11.77
N THR A 74 5.02 -23.08 -11.53
CA THR A 74 3.64 -23.60 -11.44
C THR A 74 2.72 -22.92 -12.46
N LEU A 75 1.59 -23.55 -12.77
CA LEU A 75 0.56 -22.93 -13.62
C LEU A 75 0.04 -21.60 -13.06
N ASP A 76 -0.04 -21.48 -11.73
CA ASP A 76 -0.46 -20.25 -11.07
C ASP A 76 0.58 -19.13 -11.23
N SER A 77 1.87 -19.48 -11.23
CA SER A 77 2.94 -18.54 -11.53
C SER A 77 2.84 -18.00 -12.95
N ILE A 78 2.54 -18.86 -13.94
CA ILE A 78 2.39 -18.44 -15.34
C ILE A 78 1.25 -17.42 -15.46
N ARG A 79 0.07 -17.75 -14.92
CA ARG A 79 -1.08 -16.83 -14.91
C ARG A 79 -0.78 -15.51 -14.19
N ALA A 80 0.02 -15.57 -13.14
CA ALA A 80 0.39 -14.37 -12.41
C ALA A 80 1.38 -13.48 -13.19
N VAL A 81 2.29 -14.08 -13.98
CA VAL A 81 3.17 -13.35 -14.91
C VAL A 81 2.38 -12.74 -16.06
N GLU A 82 1.39 -13.45 -16.62
CA GLU A 82 0.50 -12.91 -17.67
C GLU A 82 -0.26 -11.66 -17.20
N ALA A 83 -0.60 -11.59 -15.90
CA ALA A 83 -1.29 -10.46 -15.30
C ALA A 83 -0.34 -9.37 -14.74
N MET A 84 0.98 -9.54 -14.87
CA MET A 84 1.98 -8.65 -14.28
C MET A 84 2.23 -7.43 -15.18
N PRO A 85 2.44 -6.22 -14.61
CA PRO A 85 2.84 -5.05 -15.38
C PRO A 85 4.16 -5.29 -16.15
N ALA A 86 4.26 -4.75 -17.36
CA ALA A 86 5.45 -4.95 -18.21
C ALA A 86 6.72 -4.36 -17.59
N GLU A 87 6.59 -3.28 -16.81
CA GLU A 87 7.68 -2.67 -16.05
C GLU A 87 8.27 -3.65 -15.03
N ASP A 88 7.42 -4.35 -14.29
CA ASP A 88 7.83 -5.29 -13.24
C ASP A 88 8.54 -6.51 -13.85
N ILE A 89 8.01 -7.05 -14.96
CA ILE A 89 8.65 -8.16 -15.70
C ILE A 89 10.04 -7.74 -16.20
N ARG A 90 10.13 -6.57 -16.82
CA ARG A 90 11.39 -6.02 -17.35
C ARG A 90 12.44 -5.88 -16.25
N GLN A 91 12.04 -5.36 -15.09
CA GLN A 91 12.91 -5.19 -13.94
C GLN A 91 13.46 -6.55 -13.46
N SER A 92 12.60 -7.55 -13.27
CA SER A 92 13.03 -8.91 -12.87
C SER A 92 14.04 -9.52 -13.85
N VAL A 93 13.81 -9.39 -15.16
CA VAL A 93 14.70 -9.93 -16.19
C VAL A 93 16.05 -9.20 -16.19
N ILE A 94 16.07 -7.88 -16.05
CA ILE A 94 17.31 -7.10 -15.95
C ILE A 94 18.13 -7.52 -14.73
N GLU A 95 17.47 -7.69 -13.57
CA GLU A 95 18.12 -8.14 -12.34
C GLU A 95 18.72 -9.54 -12.49
N PHE A 96 17.98 -10.45 -13.12
CA PHE A 96 18.46 -11.81 -13.43
C PHE A 96 19.70 -11.78 -14.34
N LEU A 97 19.60 -11.14 -15.50
CA LEU A 97 20.71 -11.05 -16.46
C LEU A 97 21.93 -10.36 -15.86
N SER A 98 21.72 -9.32 -15.04
CA SER A 98 22.81 -8.61 -14.36
C SER A 98 23.52 -9.49 -13.32
N ALA A 99 22.80 -10.41 -12.68
CA ALA A 99 23.41 -11.36 -11.75
C ALA A 99 24.26 -12.41 -12.50
N GLU A 100 23.75 -12.96 -13.60
CA GLU A 100 24.46 -13.94 -14.43
C GLU A 100 25.71 -13.33 -15.09
N CYS A 101 25.68 -12.06 -15.49
CA CYS A 101 26.86 -11.37 -16.04
C CYS A 101 27.96 -11.08 -15.00
N ARG A 102 27.65 -11.13 -13.70
CA ARG A 102 28.59 -10.85 -12.60
C ARG A 102 29.20 -12.11 -11.98
N GLY A 103 28.60 -13.28 -12.23
CA GLY A 103 29.11 -14.59 -11.82
C GLY A 103 30.05 -15.17 -12.87
#